data_AF-A0A368B0K6-F1
#
_entry.id   AF-A0A368B0K6-F1
#
_cell.length_a   1.000
_cell.length_b   1.000
_cell.length_c   1.000
_cell.angle_alpha   90.00
_cell.angle_beta   90.00
_cell.angle_gamma   90.00
#
_symmetry.space_group_name_H-M   'P 1'
#
loop_
_entity.id
_entity.type
_entity.pdbx_description
1 polymer ?
#
loop_
_entity_poly.entity_id
_entity_poly.type
_entity_poly.pdbx_seq_one_letter_code
_entity_poly.pdbx_strand_id
1 'polypeptide(L)'
;MATSKKQKESKIKARSKKADDKQKNILEMLKSHGAKIYDDLDNGQFPKFSIPSRSVSNIVYDKKLRQYILGNNAALRSSRNSAQLRSFTQLMWLAFFANRLTNEKKSSTLRDVYYSSQAFAVEFEDQSESDNIIVDLEAVTSK
;
A
#
# COMPACT_ATOMS: atom_id res chain seq x y z
N MET A 1 -42.39 -9.66 -8.55
CA MET A 1 -41.23 -10.14 -7.75
C MET A 1 -39.95 -10.40 -8.57
N ALA A 2 -39.98 -10.58 -9.90
CA ALA A 2 -38.78 -10.88 -10.72
C ALA A 2 -37.84 -9.68 -11.02
N THR A 3 -38.31 -8.44 -10.89
CA THR A 3 -37.54 -7.22 -11.19
C THR A 3 -36.47 -6.89 -10.16
N SER A 4 -36.66 -7.27 -8.89
CA SER A 4 -35.71 -7.01 -7.79
C SER A 4 -34.45 -7.90 -7.85
N LYS A 5 -34.57 -9.14 -8.34
CA LYS A 5 -33.45 -10.10 -8.41
C LYS A 5 -32.45 -9.74 -9.53
N LYS A 6 -32.95 -9.36 -10.71
CA LYS A 6 -32.14 -8.90 -11.87
C LYS A 6 -31.35 -7.61 -11.58
N GLN A 7 -31.96 -6.68 -10.83
CA GLN A 7 -31.29 -5.44 -10.38
C GLN A 7 -30.22 -5.70 -9.30
N LYS A 8 -30.37 -6.75 -8.49
CA LYS A 8 -29.37 -7.15 -7.49
C LYS A 8 -28.14 -7.80 -8.14
N GLU A 9 -28.35 -8.67 -9.12
CA GLU A 9 -27.29 -9.34 -9.89
C GLU A 9 -26.47 -8.35 -10.76
N SER A 10 -27.12 -7.38 -11.39
CA SER A 10 -26.41 -6.33 -12.16
C SER A 10 -25.56 -5.43 -11.26
N LYS A 11 -26.03 -5.10 -10.05
CA LYS A 11 -25.26 -4.34 -9.06
C LYS A 11 -24.06 -5.13 -8.50
N ILE A 12 -24.19 -6.44 -8.31
CA ILE A 12 -23.07 -7.30 -7.84
C ILE A 12 -21.99 -7.38 -8.92
N LYS A 13 -22.37 -7.62 -10.18
CA LYS A 13 -21.42 -7.64 -11.32
C LYS A 13 -20.72 -6.29 -11.50
N ALA A 14 -21.43 -5.18 -11.33
CA ALA A 14 -20.83 -3.83 -11.40
C ALA A 14 -19.86 -3.55 -10.24
N ARG A 15 -20.11 -4.08 -9.03
CA ARG A 15 -19.18 -3.96 -7.88
C ARG A 15 -17.92 -4.80 -8.06
N SER A 16 -18.05 -6.03 -8.55
CA SER A 16 -16.90 -6.89 -8.86
C SER A 16 -16.01 -6.24 -9.92
N LYS A 17 -16.58 -5.73 -11.01
CA LYS A 17 -15.81 -5.05 -12.05
C LYS A 17 -15.04 -3.83 -11.52
N LYS A 18 -15.67 -3.01 -10.66
CA LYS A 18 -14.99 -1.87 -10.01
C LYS A 18 -13.84 -2.30 -9.08
N ALA A 19 -13.98 -3.41 -8.37
CA ALA A 19 -12.92 -3.93 -7.51
C ALA A 19 -11.73 -4.42 -8.35
N ASP A 20 -12.00 -5.14 -9.44
CA ASP A 20 -10.99 -5.62 -10.37
C ASP A 20 -10.23 -4.46 -11.03
N ASP A 21 -10.94 -3.40 -11.42
CA ASP A 21 -10.33 -2.19 -12.00
C ASP A 21 -9.45 -1.46 -10.97
N LYS A 22 -9.92 -1.32 -9.71
CA LYS A 22 -9.12 -0.73 -8.63
C LYS A 22 -7.86 -1.56 -8.34
N GLN A 23 -7.99 -2.89 -8.33
CA GLN A 23 -6.86 -3.79 -8.13
C GLN A 23 -5.82 -3.66 -9.24
N LYS A 24 -6.24 -3.55 -10.50
CA LYS A 24 -5.32 -3.30 -11.62
C LYS A 24 -4.58 -1.97 -11.47
N ASN A 25 -5.28 -0.91 -11.11
CA ASN A 25 -4.65 0.40 -10.88
C ASN A 25 -3.59 0.33 -9.78
N ILE A 26 -3.88 -0.34 -8.66
CA ILE A 26 -2.91 -0.54 -7.58
C ILE A 26 -1.69 -1.32 -8.06
N LEU A 27 -1.88 -2.38 -8.86
CA LEU A 27 -0.78 -3.15 -9.43
C LEU A 27 0.09 -2.33 -10.38
N GLU A 28 -0.52 -1.49 -11.23
CA GLU A 28 0.21 -0.56 -12.10
C GLU A 28 1.00 0.48 -11.29
N MET A 29 0.40 1.01 -10.22
CA MET A 29 1.11 1.90 -9.29
C MET A 29 2.31 1.20 -8.66
N LEU A 30 2.14 0.01 -8.09
CA LEU A 30 3.25 -0.76 -7.49
C LEU A 30 4.37 -1.04 -8.49
N LYS A 31 4.03 -1.42 -9.74
CA LYS A 31 5.02 -1.60 -10.81
C LYS A 31 5.75 -0.30 -11.16
N SER A 32 5.03 0.81 -11.28
CA SER A 32 5.63 2.12 -11.58
C SER A 32 6.57 2.59 -10.47
N HIS A 33 6.23 2.31 -9.21
CA HIS A 33 7.09 2.59 -8.07
C HIS A 33 8.34 1.70 -8.08
N GLY A 34 8.19 0.41 -8.39
CA GLY A 34 9.33 -0.50 -8.54
C GLY A 34 10.28 -0.08 -9.67
N ALA A 35 9.73 0.32 -10.82
CA ALA A 35 10.52 0.84 -11.95
C ALA A 35 11.32 2.09 -11.55
N LYS A 36 10.68 3.06 -10.88
CA LYS A 36 11.37 4.27 -10.38
C LYS A 36 12.51 3.95 -9.40
N ILE A 37 12.32 2.97 -8.52
CA ILE A 37 13.38 2.54 -7.60
C ILE A 37 14.56 1.96 -8.38
N TYR A 38 14.28 1.16 -9.41
CA TYR A 38 15.32 0.60 -10.27
C TYR A 38 16.07 1.71 -11.04
N ASP A 39 15.34 2.66 -11.61
CA ASP A 39 15.90 3.82 -12.30
C ASP A 39 16.76 4.68 -11.34
N ASP A 40 16.29 4.91 -10.11
CA ASP A 40 17.07 5.64 -9.09
C ASP A 40 18.41 4.93 -8.84
N LEU A 41 18.39 3.60 -8.68
CA LEU A 41 19.60 2.80 -8.44
C LEU A 41 20.55 2.79 -9.64
N ASP A 42 20.04 2.66 -10.86
CA ASP A 42 20.83 2.69 -12.10
C ASP A 42 21.52 4.05 -12.30
N ASN A 43 20.84 5.13 -11.90
CA ASN A 43 21.40 6.49 -11.89
C ASN A 43 22.30 6.80 -10.68
N GLY A 44 22.60 5.81 -9.83
CA GLY A 44 23.42 5.97 -8.62
C GLY A 44 22.78 6.87 -7.55
N GLN A 45 21.46 7.05 -7.60
CA GLN A 45 20.66 7.81 -6.64
C GLN A 45 20.08 6.87 -5.58
N PHE A 46 19.99 7.38 -4.35
CA PHE A 46 19.34 6.64 -3.27
C PHE A 46 17.81 6.70 -3.44
N PRO A 47 17.13 5.55 -3.60
CA PRO A 47 15.68 5.53 -3.75
C PRO A 47 14.97 6.04 -2.50
N LYS A 48 13.77 6.58 -2.72
CA LYS A 48 12.95 7.24 -1.69
C LYS A 48 11.45 6.99 -1.88
N PHE A 49 10.75 6.83 -0.77
CA PHE A 49 9.28 6.80 -0.71
C PHE A 49 8.74 8.10 -0.12
N SER A 50 7.69 8.65 -0.75
CA SER A 50 6.91 9.76 -0.22
C SER A 50 5.64 9.21 0.43
N ILE A 51 5.61 9.18 1.76
CA ILE A 51 4.53 8.58 2.55
C ILE A 51 3.69 9.71 3.15
N PRO A 52 2.36 9.74 2.94
CA PRO A 52 1.50 10.74 3.57
C PRO A 52 1.68 10.76 5.10
N SER A 53 1.86 11.95 5.68
CA SER A 53 2.03 12.09 7.12
C SER A 53 0.74 11.77 7.85
N ARG A 54 0.81 10.91 8.88
CA ARG A 54 -0.32 10.59 9.77
C ARG A 54 -0.38 11.48 11.02
N SER A 55 0.37 12.57 11.04
CA SER A 55 0.32 13.54 12.14
C SER A 55 -1.07 14.15 12.26
N VAL A 56 -1.51 14.44 13.49
CA VAL A 56 -2.82 15.08 13.76
C VAL A 56 -2.99 16.37 12.96
N SER A 57 -1.91 17.13 12.79
CA SER A 57 -1.86 18.35 11.98
C SER A 57 -2.12 18.15 10.48
N ASN A 58 -1.98 16.93 9.97
CA ASN A 58 -2.24 16.59 8.56
C ASN A 58 -3.62 15.94 8.35
N ILE A 59 -4.43 15.77 9.40
CA ILE A 59 -5.77 15.17 9.26
C ILE A 59 -6.77 16.28 8.94
N VAL A 60 -7.44 16.20 7.78
CA VAL A 60 -8.37 17.22 7.29
C VAL A 60 -9.76 16.62 7.09
N TYR A 61 -10.80 17.34 7.52
CA TYR A 61 -12.18 16.92 7.29
C TYR A 61 -12.62 17.24 5.85
N ASP A 62 -12.93 16.22 5.06
CA ASP A 62 -13.51 16.38 3.73
C ASP A 62 -15.04 16.49 3.82
N LYS A 63 -15.59 17.66 3.47
CA LYS A 63 -17.03 17.93 3.52
C LYS A 63 -17.86 17.14 2.48
N LYS A 64 -17.26 16.75 1.35
CA LYS A 64 -17.93 15.99 0.29
C LYS A 64 -18.05 14.53 0.67
N LEU A 65 -16.94 13.94 1.15
CA LEU A 65 -16.87 12.56 1.59
C LEU A 65 -17.42 12.37 3.01
N ARG A 66 -17.59 13.46 3.76
CA ARG A 66 -18.03 13.48 5.18
C ARG A 66 -17.14 12.64 6.09
N GLN A 67 -15.85 12.57 5.78
CA GLN A 67 -14.87 11.78 6.51
C GLN A 67 -13.55 12.55 6.66
N TYR A 68 -12.74 12.15 7.64
CA TYR A 68 -11.38 12.66 7.78
C TYR A 68 -10.45 11.95 6.80
N ILE A 69 -9.64 12.74 6.09
CA ILE A 69 -8.65 12.26 5.12
C ILE A 69 -7.26 12.80 5.48
N LEU A 70 -6.22 12.14 4.96
CA LEU A 70 -4.86 12.66 5.02
C LEU A 70 -4.73 13.86 4.09
N GLY A 71 -4.16 14.94 4.59
CA GLY A 71 -3.82 16.15 3.85
C GLY A 71 -2.58 15.99 2.99
N ASN A 72 -2.06 17.13 2.51
CA ASN A 72 -0.98 17.15 1.52
C ASN A 72 0.42 16.88 2.10
N ASN A 73 0.59 16.91 3.42
CA ASN A 73 1.92 16.71 3.99
C ASN A 73 2.34 15.25 3.84
N ALA A 74 3.59 15.04 3.43
CA ALA A 74 4.19 13.73 3.30
C ALA A 74 5.59 13.72 3.93
N ALA A 75 5.92 12.61 4.58
CA ALA A 75 7.27 12.31 5.05
C ALA A 75 8.03 11.55 3.96
N LEU A 76 9.31 11.90 3.79
CA LEU A 76 10.20 11.20 2.88
C LEU A 76 10.99 10.13 3.65
N ARG A 77 10.86 8.86 3.24
CA ARG A 77 11.76 7.79 3.68
C ARG A 77 12.77 7.51 2.58
N SER A 78 14.06 7.68 2.87
CA SER A 78 15.14 7.45 1.91
C SER A 78 16.10 6.38 2.41
N SER A 79 16.57 5.55 1.48
CA SER A 79 17.64 4.57 1.71
C SER A 79 19.00 5.22 2.04
N ARG A 80 19.17 6.52 1.78
CA ARG A 80 20.39 7.27 2.12
C ARG A 80 20.64 7.38 3.63
N ASN A 81 19.56 7.40 4.41
CA ASN A 81 19.64 7.53 5.86
C ASN A 81 19.66 6.13 6.50
N SER A 82 20.76 5.78 7.17
CA SER A 82 20.93 4.48 7.83
C SER A 82 19.82 4.17 8.84
N ALA A 83 19.31 5.18 9.55
CA ALA A 83 18.20 5.01 10.49
C ALA A 83 16.87 4.69 9.78
N GLN A 84 16.70 5.12 8.53
CA GLN A 84 15.49 4.85 7.74
C GLN A 84 15.61 3.61 6.87
N LEU A 85 16.82 3.10 6.64
CA LEU A 85 17.08 1.99 5.72
C LEU A 85 16.27 0.73 6.07
N ARG A 86 16.13 0.40 7.35
CA ARG A 86 15.31 -0.73 7.80
C ARG A 86 13.85 -0.57 7.38
N SER A 87 13.22 0.54 7.78
CA SER A 87 11.83 0.84 7.45
C SER A 87 11.57 1.00 5.94
N PHE A 88 12.57 1.49 5.19
CA PHE A 88 12.52 1.56 3.73
C PHE A 88 12.48 0.14 3.13
N THR A 89 13.38 -0.75 3.55
CA THR A 89 13.44 -2.13 3.04
C THR A 89 12.19 -2.93 3.41
N GLN A 90 11.67 -2.77 4.62
CA GLN A 90 10.40 -3.37 5.04
C GLN A 90 9.23 -2.92 4.16
N LEU A 91 9.11 -1.62 3.88
CA LEU A 91 8.06 -1.09 3.01
C LEU A 91 8.20 -1.60 1.56
N MET A 92 9.43 -1.64 1.04
CA MET A 92 9.72 -2.20 -0.29
C MET A 92 9.38 -3.69 -0.37
N TRP A 93 9.77 -4.47 0.65
CA TRP A 93 9.44 -5.89 0.74
C TRP A 93 7.94 -6.11 0.81
N LEU A 94 7.20 -5.30 1.58
CA LEU A 94 5.75 -5.41 1.67
C LEU A 94 5.07 -5.10 0.33
N ALA A 95 5.54 -4.08 -0.39
CA ALA A 95 5.05 -3.76 -1.74
C ALA A 95 5.27 -4.95 -2.71
N PHE A 96 6.44 -5.59 -2.65
CA PHE A 96 6.72 -6.82 -3.39
C PHE A 96 5.78 -7.97 -2.98
N PHE A 97 5.61 -8.20 -1.68
CA PHE A 97 4.77 -9.26 -1.14
C PHE A 97 3.30 -9.08 -1.53
N ALA A 98 2.78 -7.85 -1.45
CA ALA A 98 1.43 -7.51 -1.89
C ALA A 98 1.22 -7.75 -3.40
N ASN A 99 2.18 -7.33 -4.24
CA ASN A 99 2.14 -7.59 -5.67
C ASN A 99 2.13 -9.11 -5.98
N ARG A 100 2.97 -9.88 -5.27
CA ARG A 100 3.01 -11.35 -5.41
C ARG A 100 1.68 -12.01 -5.03
N LEU A 101 1.15 -11.69 -3.85
CA LEU A 101 -0.13 -12.24 -3.37
C LEU A 101 -1.28 -11.94 -4.34
N THR A 102 -1.30 -10.73 -4.88
CA THR A 102 -2.31 -10.29 -5.84
C THR A 102 -2.23 -11.09 -7.14
N ASN A 103 -1.03 -11.39 -7.64
CA ASN A 103 -0.84 -12.23 -8.83
C ASN A 103 -1.22 -13.70 -8.57
N GLU A 104 -0.93 -14.21 -7.37
CA GLU A 104 -1.32 -15.57 -6.96
C GLU A 104 -2.81 -15.70 -6.59
N LYS A 105 -3.57 -14.59 -6.59
CA LYS A 105 -4.97 -14.51 -6.12
C LYS A 105 -5.15 -15.02 -4.69
N LYS A 106 -4.16 -14.77 -3.83
CA LYS A 106 -4.18 -15.13 -2.41
C LYS A 106 -4.30 -13.88 -1.55
N SER A 107 -4.94 -14.03 -0.39
CA SER A 107 -4.95 -13.04 0.66
C SER A 107 -4.04 -13.49 1.80
N SER A 108 -3.57 -12.53 2.60
CA SER A 108 -2.75 -12.76 3.78
C SER A 108 -3.37 -12.04 4.97
N THR A 109 -3.24 -12.59 6.17
CA THR A 109 -3.58 -11.87 7.41
C THR A 109 -2.43 -10.95 7.85
N LEU A 110 -2.71 -10.05 8.80
CA LEU A 110 -1.67 -9.19 9.39
C LEU A 110 -0.55 -10.00 10.07
N ARG A 111 -0.90 -11.09 10.75
CA ARG A 111 0.09 -11.97 11.39
C ARG A 111 0.89 -12.77 10.37
N ASP A 112 0.26 -13.20 9.27
CA ASP A 112 0.97 -13.91 8.21
C ASP A 112 2.04 -13.01 7.57
N VAL A 113 1.77 -11.71 7.41
CA VAL A 113 2.78 -10.75 6.93
C VAL A 113 3.94 -10.66 7.92
N TYR A 114 3.65 -10.53 9.22
CA TYR A 114 4.67 -10.48 10.27
C TYR A 114 5.57 -11.72 10.23
N TYR A 115 5.00 -12.94 10.23
CA TYR A 115 5.80 -14.17 10.20
C TYR A 115 6.51 -14.40 8.86
N SER A 116 5.86 -14.07 7.74
CA SER A 116 6.46 -14.24 6.40
C SER A 116 7.72 -13.40 6.27
N SER A 117 7.77 -12.21 6.88
CA SER A 117 8.94 -11.31 6.81
C SER A 117 10.24 -11.94 7.33
N GLN A 118 10.14 -12.84 8.32
CA GLN A 118 11.28 -13.52 8.93
C GLN A 118 11.97 -14.46 7.92
N ALA A 119 11.19 -15.13 7.06
CA ALA A 119 11.72 -16.00 6.03
C ALA A 119 12.51 -15.25 4.94
N PHE A 120 12.28 -13.93 4.81
CA PHE A 120 12.99 -13.06 3.87
C PHE A 120 14.11 -12.23 4.53
N ALA A 121 14.40 -12.45 5.82
CA ALA A 121 15.33 -11.64 6.61
C ALA A 121 15.00 -10.13 6.62
N VAL A 122 13.71 -9.79 6.50
CA VAL A 122 13.19 -8.41 6.61
C VAL A 122 12.29 -8.31 7.84
N GLU A 123 12.80 -8.80 8.97
CA GLU A 123 12.03 -8.98 10.18
C GLU A 123 11.59 -7.66 10.83
N PHE A 124 10.40 -7.72 11.41
CA PHE A 124 9.86 -6.69 12.30
C PHE A 124 10.21 -7.03 13.75
N GLU A 125 10.46 -6.00 14.56
CA GLU A 125 10.68 -6.13 16.00
C GLU A 125 9.42 -6.61 16.71
N ASP A 126 8.27 -6.09 16.29
CA ASP A 126 6.97 -6.46 16.83
C ASP A 126 5.84 -6.37 15.77
N GLN A 127 4.65 -6.82 16.16
CA GLN A 127 3.47 -6.72 15.30
C GLN A 127 3.14 -5.26 14.97
N SER A 128 3.32 -4.35 15.92
CA SER A 128 3.01 -2.92 15.78
C SER A 128 3.81 -2.27 14.65
N GLU A 129 5.09 -2.63 14.51
CA GLU A 129 5.96 -2.17 13.43
C GLU A 129 5.44 -2.67 12.07
N SER A 130 5.09 -3.96 11.98
CA SER A 130 4.53 -4.53 10.75
C SER A 130 3.22 -3.87 10.34
N ASP A 131 2.32 -3.64 11.31
CA ASP A 131 1.03 -2.98 11.09
C ASP A 131 1.24 -1.53 10.61
N ASN A 132 2.22 -0.82 11.18
CA ASN A 132 2.54 0.53 10.75
C ASN A 132 3.05 0.60 9.30
N ILE A 133 3.90 -0.35 8.89
CA ILE A 133 4.38 -0.43 7.50
C ILE A 133 3.24 -0.78 6.53
N ILE A 134 2.29 -1.62 6.95
CA ILE A 134 1.09 -1.92 6.16
C ILE A 134 0.24 -0.68 5.94
N VAL A 135 -0.03 0.08 6.99
CA VAL A 135 -0.81 1.34 6.90
C VAL A 135 -0.07 2.38 6.04
N ASP A 136 1.26 2.45 6.12
CA ASP A 136 2.04 3.34 5.26
C ASP A 136 1.92 2.97 3.78
N LEU A 137 1.96 1.67 3.45
CA LEU A 137 1.76 1.20 2.08
C LEU A 137 0.33 1.49 1.58
N GLU A 138 -0.67 1.31 2.44
CA GLU A 138 -2.06 1.68 2.14
C GLU A 138 -2.16 3.17 1.82
N ALA A 139 -1.55 4.04 2.63
CA ALA A 139 -1.57 5.48 2.41
C ALA A 139 -0.88 5.89 1.10
N VAL A 140 0.20 5.20 0.71
CA VAL A 140 0.89 5.44 -0.56
C VAL A 140 0.05 5.02 -1.76
N THR A 141 -0.72 3.94 -1.64
CA THR A 141 -1.51 3.35 -2.74
C THR A 141 -2.96 3.83 -2.81
N SER A 142 -3.44 4.55 -1.78
CA SER A 142 -4.82 5.07 -1.71
C SER A 142 -5.01 6.49 -2.24
N LYS A 143 -3.95 7.09 -2.80
CA LYS A 143 -4.05 8.39 -3.49
C LYS A 143 -4.74 8.29 -4.85
#